data_AF-A0AAU7FE38-F1
#
_entry.id   AF-A0AAU7FE38-F1
#
_cell.length_a   1.000
_cell.length_b   1.000
_cell.length_c   1.000
_cell.angle_alpha   90.00
_cell.angle_beta   90.00
_cell.angle_gamma   90.00
#
_symmetry.space_group_name_H-M   'P 1'
#
loop_
_entity.id
_entity.type
_entity.pdbx_description
1 polymer ?
#
loop_
_entity_poly.entity_id
_entity_poly.type
_entity_poly.pdbx_seq_one_letter_code
_entity_poly.pdbx_strand_id
1 'polypeptide(L)'
;MPFPANKTYGILQLQVTDVEGTHTSSYSGLSHFNLLGSDGQKSYQINIDLQSSSNPNVVLYNATIASSDMQNILNAAGGSNPGFQALSSQPGTGALDLLRQSLFAPVVSAWQSSTASSADQIGSQLSAALSVGASLVVFGTYYDDNDNSNESRYGRDRAQTNSQLPPRGMDDVHLNQGTPDSQEQCRDNGIYQDGALFILNSDGSANAFFFMFAGQCLQTDSNGNCVNGVCSTQQSETAATPA
;
A
#
# COMPACT_ATOMS: atom_id res chain seq x y z
N MET A 1 7.70 -13.65 7.30
CA MET A 1 8.94 -12.87 7.45
C MET A 1 8.57 -11.58 8.15
N PRO A 2 9.45 -10.98 8.97
CA PRO A 2 9.24 -9.58 9.34
C PRO A 2 9.24 -8.73 8.05
N PHE A 3 8.48 -7.64 8.04
CA PHE A 3 8.54 -6.61 7.01
C PHE A 3 10.01 -6.25 6.69
N PRO A 4 10.39 -6.01 5.42
CA PRO A 4 11.78 -5.76 5.06
C PRO A 4 12.39 -4.67 5.94
N ALA A 5 13.55 -4.95 6.55
CA ALA A 5 14.16 -4.06 7.55
C ALA A 5 14.56 -2.67 7.01
N ASN A 6 14.64 -2.53 5.69
CA ASN A 6 14.89 -1.29 4.97
C ASN A 6 13.62 -0.48 4.66
N LYS A 7 12.43 -1.02 4.93
CA LYS A 7 11.15 -0.36 4.69
C LYS A 7 10.55 0.08 6.03
N THR A 8 9.76 1.16 6.01
CA THR A 8 8.99 1.60 7.18
C THR A 8 7.49 1.56 6.87
N TYR A 9 6.77 0.62 7.49
CA TYR A 9 5.32 0.49 7.32
C TYR A 9 4.59 1.46 8.27
N GLY A 10 3.45 1.97 7.84
CA GLY A 10 2.60 2.72 8.75
C GLY A 10 1.37 3.35 8.09
N ILE A 11 0.89 4.38 8.76
CA ILE A 11 -0.30 5.15 8.42
C ILE A 11 0.09 6.61 8.16
N LEU A 12 -0.45 7.20 7.10
CA LEU A 12 -0.32 8.62 6.79
C LEU A 12 -1.71 9.25 6.73
N GLN A 13 -1.93 10.31 7.52
CA GLN A 13 -3.16 11.11 7.49
C GLN A 13 -2.85 12.49 6.92
N LEU A 14 -3.57 12.92 5.88
CA LEU A 14 -3.29 14.19 5.20
C LEU A 14 -4.52 14.75 4.49
N GLN A 15 -4.40 15.97 3.98
CA GLN A 15 -5.36 16.56 3.06
C GLN A 15 -4.77 16.62 1.65
N VAL A 16 -5.56 16.25 0.64
CA VAL A 16 -5.16 16.30 -0.77
C VAL A 16 -4.94 17.75 -1.20
N THR A 17 -3.78 18.04 -1.78
CA THR A 17 -3.45 19.34 -2.37
C THR A 17 -3.44 19.29 -3.88
N ASP A 18 -3.19 18.12 -4.49
CA ASP A 18 -3.27 17.93 -5.93
C ASP A 18 -3.63 16.49 -6.29
N VAL A 19 -4.35 16.31 -7.41
CA VAL A 19 -4.69 15.02 -7.99
C VAL A 19 -4.04 14.96 -9.36
N GLU A 20 -2.78 14.50 -9.41
CA GLU A 20 -2.02 14.47 -10.66
C GLU A 20 -2.52 13.37 -11.62
N GLY A 21 -3.12 12.32 -11.07
CA GLY A 21 -3.76 11.25 -11.83
C GLY A 21 -2.80 10.15 -12.24
N THR A 22 -3.09 9.49 -13.37
CA THR A 22 -2.27 8.37 -13.85
C THR A 22 -1.02 8.87 -14.57
N HIS A 23 0.13 8.37 -14.14
CA HIS A 23 1.42 8.56 -14.80
C HIS A 23 2.05 7.22 -15.15
N THR A 24 2.70 7.15 -16.31
CA THR A 24 3.49 5.98 -16.71
C THR A 24 4.96 6.27 -16.52
N SER A 25 5.64 5.41 -15.76
CA SER A 25 7.09 5.50 -15.57
C SER A 25 7.80 5.29 -16.91
N SER A 26 8.68 6.21 -17.28
CA SER A 26 9.53 6.06 -18.47
C SER A 26 10.61 4.98 -18.31
N TYR A 27 10.91 4.60 -17.06
CA TYR A 27 11.89 3.56 -16.75
C TYR A 27 11.28 2.15 -16.84
N SER A 28 10.15 1.91 -16.15
CA SER A 28 9.52 0.58 -16.08
C SER A 28 8.43 0.37 -17.12
N GLY A 29 7.87 1.45 -17.69
CA GLY A 29 6.68 1.40 -18.55
C GLY A 29 5.38 1.09 -17.80
N LEU A 30 5.43 1.00 -16.46
CA LEU A 30 4.27 0.70 -15.60
C LEU A 30 3.59 1.99 -15.14
N SER A 31 2.27 1.94 -15.04
CA SER A 31 1.46 3.07 -14.59
C SER A 31 1.24 3.08 -13.07
N HIS A 32 1.30 4.28 -12.50
CA HIS A 32 0.97 4.60 -11.12
C HIS A 32 -0.05 5.72 -11.09
N PHE A 33 -0.93 5.73 -10.09
CA PHE A 33 -1.76 6.90 -9.78
C PHE A 33 -1.02 7.74 -8.74
N ASN A 34 -0.89 9.03 -8.97
CA ASN A 34 -0.24 9.93 -8.03
C ASN A 34 -1.16 11.03 -7.49
N LEU A 35 -0.97 11.30 -6.20
CA LEU A 35 -1.56 12.41 -5.47
C LEU A 35 -0.47 13.21 -4.76
N LEU A 36 -0.72 14.49 -4.56
CA LEU A 36 0.03 15.31 -3.61
C LEU A 36 -0.87 15.66 -2.43
N GLY A 37 -0.30 15.67 -1.23
CA GLY A 37 -1.03 16.02 -0.03
C GLY A 37 -0.17 16.67 1.04
N SER A 38 -0.80 17.24 2.07
CA SER A 38 -0.12 17.86 3.19
C SER A 38 -0.78 17.51 4.53
N ASP A 39 0.03 17.34 5.57
CA ASP A 39 -0.41 17.23 6.96
C ASP A 39 -0.46 18.60 7.68
N GLY A 40 -0.24 19.70 6.95
CA GLY A 40 -0.13 21.06 7.47
C GLY A 40 1.29 21.50 7.82
N GLN A 41 2.25 20.58 7.89
CA GLN A 41 3.68 20.87 8.16
C GLN A 41 4.59 20.41 7.03
N LYS A 42 4.29 19.25 6.44
CA LYS A 42 5.03 18.59 5.38
C LYS A 42 4.09 18.31 4.22
N SER A 43 4.68 18.16 3.05
CA SER A 43 4.02 17.67 1.85
C SER A 43 4.47 16.25 1.55
N TYR A 44 3.62 15.49 0.88
CA TYR A 44 3.80 14.07 0.59
C TYR A 44 3.33 13.76 -0.82
N GLN A 45 3.96 12.76 -1.44
CA GLN A 45 3.42 12.05 -2.62
C GLN A 45 2.74 10.76 -2.16
N ILE A 46 1.69 10.33 -2.85
CA ILE A 46 1.01 9.05 -2.61
C ILE A 46 0.96 8.33 -3.94
N ASN A 47 1.79 7.30 -4.09
CA ASN A 47 1.91 6.53 -5.30
C ASN A 47 1.14 5.22 -5.13
N ILE A 48 0.20 4.95 -6.03
CA ILE A 48 -0.60 3.73 -6.05
C ILE A 48 -0.30 2.99 -7.35
N ASP A 49 0.20 1.76 -7.24
CA ASP A 49 0.50 0.96 -8.41
C ASP A 49 -0.79 0.56 -9.14
N LEU A 50 -0.85 0.89 -10.43
CA LEU A 50 -1.98 0.51 -11.28
C LEU A 50 -1.67 -0.70 -12.15
N GLN A 51 -0.39 -1.07 -12.24
CA GLN A 51 0.14 -2.17 -13.04
C GLN A 51 1.43 -2.70 -12.41
N SER A 52 1.64 -4.01 -12.50
CA SER A 52 2.96 -4.65 -12.34
C SER A 52 3.37 -5.49 -13.56
N SER A 53 2.59 -5.40 -14.65
CA SER A 53 2.88 -6.00 -15.95
C SER A 53 2.19 -5.20 -17.06
N SER A 54 2.51 -5.50 -18.32
CA SER A 54 1.87 -4.86 -19.49
C SER A 54 0.39 -5.23 -19.68
N ASN A 55 -0.06 -6.37 -19.13
CA ASN A 55 -1.46 -6.77 -19.14
C ASN A 55 -2.17 -6.29 -17.86
N PRO A 56 -3.50 -6.02 -17.92
CA PRO A 56 -4.30 -5.74 -16.72
C PRO A 56 -4.07 -6.80 -15.65
N ASN A 57 -3.55 -6.38 -14.50
CA ASN A 57 -3.17 -7.30 -13.44
C ASN A 57 -3.45 -6.78 -12.03
N VAL A 58 -4.23 -5.70 -11.88
CA VAL A 58 -4.67 -5.19 -10.58
C VAL A 58 -6.18 -5.42 -10.43
N VAL A 59 -6.59 -6.04 -9.33
CA VAL A 59 -7.98 -6.19 -8.92
C VAL A 59 -8.27 -5.11 -7.88
N LEU A 60 -9.06 -4.11 -8.27
CA LEU A 60 -9.54 -3.07 -7.37
C LEU A 60 -10.87 -3.51 -6.73
N TYR A 61 -11.00 -3.29 -5.42
CA TYR A 61 -12.27 -3.32 -4.73
C TYR A 61 -12.46 -2.03 -3.92
N ASN A 62 -13.64 -1.41 -4.04
CA ASN A 62 -14.01 -0.24 -3.27
C ASN A 62 -15.22 -0.55 -2.37
N ALA A 63 -15.20 -0.02 -1.16
CA ALA A 63 -16.27 -0.21 -0.18
C ALA A 63 -16.45 1.00 0.72
N THR A 64 -17.64 1.15 1.29
CA THR A 64 -17.86 2.11 2.38
C THR A 64 -17.56 1.44 3.72
N ILE A 65 -16.68 2.06 4.50
CA ILE A 65 -16.36 1.66 5.88
C ILE A 65 -17.20 2.51 6.82
N ALA A 66 -17.98 1.85 7.68
CA ALA A 66 -18.82 2.54 8.66
C ALA A 66 -17.98 3.40 9.61
N SER A 67 -18.56 4.48 10.13
CA SER A 67 -17.83 5.42 10.99
C SER A 67 -17.28 4.76 12.26
N SER A 68 -17.98 3.78 12.83
CA SER A 68 -17.48 2.98 13.96
C SER A 68 -16.24 2.17 13.60
N ASP A 69 -16.21 1.55 12.43
CA ASP A 69 -15.08 0.73 11.99
C ASP A 69 -13.87 1.60 11.64
N MET A 70 -14.11 2.74 10.99
CA MET A 70 -13.05 3.71 10.69
C MET A 70 -12.44 4.28 11.98
N GLN A 71 -13.27 4.61 12.98
CA GLN A 71 -12.78 5.02 14.30
C GLN A 71 -11.97 3.92 14.98
N ASN A 72 -12.38 2.66 14.89
CA ASN A 72 -11.63 1.53 15.43
C ASN A 72 -10.26 1.37 14.73
N ILE A 73 -10.21 1.49 13.40
CA ILE A 73 -8.96 1.49 12.63
C ILE A 73 -8.03 2.59 13.11
N LEU A 74 -8.52 3.84 13.20
CA LEU A 74 -7.72 4.98 13.62
C LEU A 74 -7.23 4.82 15.06
N ASN A 75 -8.10 4.43 15.99
CA ASN A 75 -7.74 4.26 17.40
C ASN A 75 -6.66 3.18 17.58
N ALA A 76 -6.77 2.05 16.86
CA ALA A 76 -5.74 1.01 16.88
C ALA A 76 -4.40 1.51 16.34
N ALA A 77 -4.42 2.42 15.37
CA ALA A 77 -3.24 3.05 14.78
C ALA A 77 -2.75 4.30 15.54
N GLY A 78 -3.22 4.57 16.77
CA GLY A 78 -2.76 5.71 17.59
C GLY A 78 -3.58 6.99 17.49
N GLY A 79 -4.76 6.93 16.88
CA GLY A 79 -5.73 8.02 16.77
C GLY A 79 -5.68 8.78 15.44
N SER A 80 -6.40 9.89 15.36
CA SER A 80 -6.40 10.76 14.18
C SER A 80 -5.37 11.87 14.35
N ASN A 81 -4.18 11.66 13.81
CA ASN A 81 -3.07 12.61 13.87
C ASN A 81 -2.56 12.85 12.45
N PRO A 82 -2.57 14.11 11.95
CA PRO A 82 -1.95 14.43 10.67
C PRO A 82 -0.48 14.04 10.62
N GLY A 83 -0.04 13.54 9.47
CA GLY A 83 1.33 13.10 9.22
C GLY A 83 1.49 11.59 9.25
N PHE A 84 2.72 11.15 9.04
CA PHE A 84 3.09 9.73 9.05
C PHE A 84 3.33 9.24 10.47
N GLN A 85 2.81 8.05 10.78
CA GLN A 85 3.08 7.30 11.98
C GLN A 85 3.50 5.88 11.61
N ALA A 86 4.70 5.49 12.02
CA ALA A 86 5.19 4.12 11.85
C ALA A 86 4.38 3.16 12.72
N LEU A 87 4.04 2.00 12.15
CA LEU A 87 3.33 0.92 12.84
C LEU A 87 4.18 -0.34 12.79
N SER A 88 4.27 -1.05 13.91
CA SER A 88 4.91 -2.37 13.90
C SER A 88 4.01 -3.37 13.19
N SER A 89 4.55 -4.12 12.23
CA SER A 89 3.81 -5.14 11.47
C SER A 89 3.49 -6.37 12.31
N GLN A 90 2.55 -6.24 13.24
CA GLN A 90 2.14 -7.24 14.22
C GLN A 90 0.63 -7.11 14.52
N PRO A 91 -0.02 -8.17 15.01
CA PRO A 91 -1.39 -8.10 15.48
C PRO A 91 -1.59 -7.03 16.56
N GLY A 92 -2.66 -6.23 16.44
CA GLY A 92 -3.12 -5.29 17.47
C GLY A 92 -2.40 -3.93 17.49
N THR A 93 -1.49 -3.66 16.56
CA THR A 93 -0.74 -2.40 16.46
C THR A 93 -1.41 -1.33 15.58
N GLY A 94 -2.58 -1.66 15.03
CA GLY A 94 -3.24 -0.87 13.99
C GLY A 94 -2.79 -1.18 12.56
N ALA A 95 -1.75 -2.02 12.40
CA ALA A 95 -1.32 -2.48 11.08
C ALA A 95 -2.39 -3.34 10.39
N LEU A 96 -2.52 -3.18 9.07
CA LEU A 96 -3.55 -3.87 8.29
C LEU A 96 -3.07 -5.24 7.82
N ASP A 97 -3.94 -6.23 8.00
CA ASP A 97 -3.84 -7.56 7.40
C ASP A 97 -5.20 -7.93 6.81
N LEU A 98 -5.35 -7.65 5.51
CA LEU A 98 -6.60 -7.80 4.78
C LEU A 98 -7.06 -9.27 4.70
N LEU A 99 -6.13 -10.22 4.85
CA LEU A 99 -6.42 -11.65 4.78
C LEU A 99 -6.82 -12.25 6.15
N ARG A 100 -6.39 -11.66 7.27
CA ARG A 100 -6.62 -12.21 8.62
C ARG A 100 -7.61 -11.41 9.47
N GLN A 101 -7.76 -10.11 9.22
CA GLN A 101 -8.69 -9.29 9.98
C GLN A 101 -10.12 -9.44 9.44
N SER A 102 -11.03 -9.89 10.30
CA SER A 102 -12.44 -10.16 9.92
C SER A 102 -13.17 -8.97 9.30
N LEU A 103 -12.78 -7.74 9.64
CA LEU A 103 -13.30 -6.51 9.04
C LEU A 103 -13.16 -6.50 7.51
N PHE A 104 -12.12 -7.13 6.96
CA PHE A 104 -11.81 -7.15 5.54
C PHE A 104 -12.26 -8.44 4.82
N ALA A 105 -12.99 -9.34 5.49
CA ALA A 105 -13.54 -10.54 4.85
C ALA A 105 -14.41 -10.25 3.60
N PRO A 106 -15.19 -9.15 3.54
CA PRO A 106 -15.89 -8.76 2.30
C PRO A 106 -14.94 -8.40 1.16
N VAL A 107 -13.78 -7.79 1.45
CA VAL A 107 -12.75 -7.43 0.45
C VAL A 107 -12.21 -8.70 -0.20
N VAL A 108 -11.80 -9.68 0.62
CA VAL A 108 -11.29 -10.97 0.14
C VAL A 108 -12.33 -11.71 -0.71
N SER A 109 -13.59 -11.70 -0.27
CA SER A 109 -14.69 -12.35 -1.00
C SER A 109 -14.92 -11.68 -2.36
N ALA A 110 -14.87 -10.35 -2.42
CA ALA A 110 -15.03 -9.60 -3.67
C ALA A 110 -13.89 -9.88 -4.65
N TRP A 111 -12.65 -9.93 -4.16
CA TRP A 111 -11.48 -10.25 -4.96
C TRP A 111 -11.51 -11.64 -5.58
N GLN A 112 -11.99 -12.66 -4.88
CA GLN A 112 -12.14 -14.03 -5.42
C GLN A 112 -13.08 -14.09 -6.63
N SER A 113 -14.03 -13.16 -6.72
CA SER A 113 -15.04 -13.11 -7.79
C SER A 113 -14.76 -12.06 -8.87
N SER A 114 -13.73 -11.24 -8.68
CA SER A 114 -13.42 -10.10 -9.54
C SER A 114 -12.32 -10.42 -10.54
N THR A 115 -12.31 -9.69 -11.66
CA THR A 115 -11.23 -9.73 -12.65
C THR A 115 -10.35 -8.50 -12.55
N ALA A 116 -9.12 -8.61 -13.02
CA ALA A 116 -8.22 -7.45 -13.11
C ALA A 116 -8.81 -6.35 -14.01
N SER A 117 -8.53 -5.09 -13.64
CA SER A 117 -8.84 -3.90 -14.41
C SER A 117 -7.57 -3.30 -15.01
N SER A 118 -7.70 -2.55 -16.11
CA SER A 118 -6.58 -1.82 -16.68
C SER A 118 -6.20 -0.61 -15.82
N ALA A 119 -4.98 -0.09 -16.01
CA ALA A 119 -4.55 1.13 -15.35
C ALA A 119 -5.48 2.32 -15.62
N ASP A 120 -5.96 2.47 -16.85
CA ASP A 120 -6.90 3.53 -17.22
C ASP A 120 -8.24 3.41 -16.49
N GLN A 121 -8.76 2.19 -16.33
CA GLN A 121 -10.01 1.95 -15.60
C GLN A 121 -9.86 2.29 -14.12
N ILE A 122 -8.76 1.85 -13.49
CA ILE A 122 -8.51 2.13 -12.07
C ILE A 122 -8.24 3.62 -11.86
N GLY A 123 -7.39 4.22 -12.69
CA GLY A 123 -7.09 5.65 -12.64
C GLY A 123 -8.34 6.51 -12.83
N SER A 124 -9.25 6.14 -13.74
CA SER A 124 -10.52 6.84 -13.92
C SER A 124 -11.41 6.76 -12.67
N GLN A 125 -11.46 5.60 -12.00
CA GLN A 125 -12.22 5.45 -10.76
C GLN A 125 -11.63 6.29 -9.62
N LEU A 126 -10.30 6.30 -9.49
CA LEU A 126 -9.60 7.11 -8.50
C LEU A 126 -9.80 8.61 -8.74
N SER A 127 -9.61 9.07 -9.98
CA SER A 127 -9.85 10.47 -10.36
C SER A 127 -11.30 10.92 -10.13
N ALA A 128 -12.28 10.01 -10.26
CA ALA A 128 -13.67 10.32 -9.99
C ALA A 128 -13.98 10.43 -8.49
N ALA A 129 -13.23 9.72 -7.64
CA ALA A 129 -13.45 9.69 -6.20
C ALA A 129 -12.63 10.74 -5.43
N LEU A 130 -11.45 11.10 -5.93
CA LEU A 130 -10.49 11.97 -5.26
C LEU A 130 -10.63 13.41 -5.72
N SER A 131 -10.54 14.34 -4.77
CA SER A 131 -10.61 15.78 -5.03
C SER A 131 -9.67 16.54 -4.11
N VAL A 132 -9.21 17.70 -4.56
CA VAL A 132 -8.43 18.62 -3.73
C VAL A 132 -9.26 19.00 -2.50
N GLY A 133 -8.64 18.95 -1.32
CA GLY A 133 -9.29 19.19 -0.03
C GLY A 133 -9.83 17.93 0.66
N ALA A 134 -9.86 16.77 -0.02
CA ALA A 134 -10.27 15.51 0.60
C ALA A 134 -9.30 15.11 1.72
N SER A 135 -9.83 14.59 2.83
CA SER A 135 -9.04 14.03 3.92
C SER A 135 -8.77 12.56 3.67
N LEU A 136 -7.50 12.17 3.63
CA LEU A 136 -7.07 10.81 3.37
C LEU A 136 -6.44 10.16 4.60
N VAL A 137 -6.64 8.86 4.68
CA VAL A 137 -5.85 7.94 5.51
C VAL A 137 -5.26 6.89 4.58
N VAL A 138 -3.94 6.77 4.57
CA VAL A 138 -3.20 5.89 3.67
C VAL A 138 -2.36 4.92 4.48
N PHE A 139 -2.48 3.63 4.20
CA PHE A 139 -1.61 2.59 4.74
C PHE A 139 -0.68 2.09 3.64
N GLY A 140 0.58 1.86 3.99
CA GLY A 140 1.60 1.39 3.05
C GLY A 140 3.01 1.60 3.59
N THR A 141 3.97 1.68 2.68
CA THR A 141 5.38 1.89 2.97
C THR A 141 5.75 3.37 2.83
N TYR A 142 6.28 3.95 3.90
CA TYR A 142 6.80 5.32 3.89
C TYR A 142 8.21 5.39 3.33
N TYR A 143 8.51 6.50 2.65
CA TYR A 143 9.84 6.88 2.23
C TYR A 143 10.09 8.38 2.40
N ASP A 144 11.36 8.78 2.53
CA ASP A 144 11.79 10.18 2.50
C ASP A 144 13.24 10.35 2.00
N ASP A 145 13.76 11.58 2.10
CA ASP A 145 15.13 11.94 1.72
C ASP A 145 16.22 11.13 2.47
N ASN A 146 15.91 10.63 3.66
CA ASN A 146 16.83 9.84 4.48
C ASN A 146 16.73 8.33 4.18
N ASP A 147 15.76 7.92 3.36
CA ASP A 147 15.63 6.55 2.89
C ASP A 147 16.81 6.22 1.95
N ASN A 148 17.82 5.57 2.55
CA ASN A 148 19.04 5.10 1.89
C ASN A 148 18.87 3.74 1.21
N SER A 149 17.65 3.25 1.06
CA SER A 149 17.40 2.04 0.27
C SER A 149 17.83 2.26 -1.18
N ASN A 150 18.54 1.27 -1.72
CA ASN A 150 18.85 1.18 -3.15
C ASN A 150 17.60 0.84 -4.00
N GLU A 151 16.44 0.65 -3.37
CA GLU A 151 15.19 0.36 -4.07
C GLU A 151 14.64 1.62 -4.74
N SER A 152 14.37 1.56 -6.04
CA SER A 152 13.71 2.64 -6.77
C SER A 152 12.29 2.84 -6.24
N ARG A 153 11.95 4.09 -5.94
CA ARG A 153 10.63 4.50 -5.46
C ARG A 153 10.12 5.60 -6.38
N TYR A 154 8.99 5.36 -7.03
CA TYR A 154 8.51 6.23 -8.11
C TYR A 154 8.49 7.71 -7.71
N GLY A 155 7.86 8.05 -6.58
CA GLY A 155 7.79 9.45 -6.15
C GLY A 155 9.15 10.02 -5.72
N ARG A 156 10.03 9.24 -5.08
CA ARG A 156 11.39 9.70 -4.72
C ARG A 156 12.20 10.02 -5.97
N ASP A 157 12.17 9.14 -6.96
CA ASP A 157 12.90 9.29 -8.22
C ASP A 157 12.37 10.49 -9.03
N ARG A 158 11.05 10.76 -8.96
CA ARG A 158 10.47 12.01 -9.48
C ARG A 158 11.01 13.25 -8.75
N ALA A 159 11.06 13.24 -7.43
CA ALA A 159 11.54 14.38 -6.65
C ALA A 159 13.04 14.68 -6.89
N GLN A 160 13.84 13.66 -7.19
CA GLN A 160 15.24 13.83 -7.58
C GLN A 160 15.40 14.60 -8.91
N THR A 161 14.42 14.50 -9.81
CA THR A 161 14.43 15.18 -11.11
C THR A 161 13.56 16.44 -11.16
N ASN A 162 12.68 16.62 -10.17
CA ASN A 162 11.86 17.81 -9.99
C ASN A 162 11.81 18.21 -8.50
N SER A 163 12.60 19.21 -8.13
CA SER A 163 12.72 19.72 -6.76
C SER A 163 11.46 20.41 -6.22
N GLN A 164 10.43 20.60 -7.03
CA GLN A 164 9.12 21.10 -6.57
C GLN A 164 8.26 20.00 -5.96
N LEU A 165 8.56 18.73 -6.24
CA LEU A 165 7.82 17.60 -5.69
C LEU A 165 8.32 17.23 -4.29
N PRO A 166 7.43 16.83 -3.38
CA PRO A 166 7.84 16.39 -2.06
C PRO A 166 8.69 15.13 -2.15
N PRO A 167 9.89 15.08 -1.55
CA PRO A 167 10.77 13.91 -1.67
C PRO A 167 10.40 12.75 -0.74
N ARG A 168 9.20 12.79 -0.17
CA ARG A 168 8.66 11.83 0.78
C ARG A 168 7.23 11.46 0.42
N GLY A 169 6.80 10.30 0.88
CA GLY A 169 5.49 9.80 0.49
C GLY A 169 5.18 8.40 0.97
N MET A 170 4.15 7.83 0.36
CA MET A 170 3.70 6.46 0.57
C MET A 170 3.75 5.69 -0.75
N ASP A 171 4.31 4.48 -0.69
CA ASP A 171 4.29 3.43 -1.71
C ASP A 171 3.63 2.17 -1.14
N ASP A 172 3.61 1.08 -1.91
CA ASP A 172 3.08 -0.24 -1.53
C ASP A 172 1.63 -0.14 -0.97
N VAL A 173 0.81 0.74 -1.58
CA VAL A 173 -0.60 0.93 -1.22
C VAL A 173 -1.45 -0.18 -1.85
N HIS A 174 -1.13 -1.44 -1.54
CA HIS A 174 -1.82 -2.64 -2.04
C HIS A 174 -1.63 -3.82 -1.07
N LEU A 175 -2.27 -4.97 -1.35
CA LEU A 175 -2.04 -6.22 -0.65
C LEU A 175 -0.56 -6.61 -0.74
N ASN A 176 0.12 -6.75 0.39
CA ASN A 176 1.56 -7.00 0.44
C ASN A 176 1.84 -8.44 0.89
N GLN A 177 1.01 -9.35 0.38
CA GLN A 177 0.95 -10.77 0.71
C GLN A 177 0.64 -11.59 -0.55
N GLY A 178 1.01 -12.87 -0.50
CA GLY A 178 0.57 -13.85 -1.47
C GLY A 178 1.24 -13.73 -2.83
N THR A 179 2.31 -12.94 -2.98
CA THR A 179 3.08 -12.96 -4.21
C THR A 179 3.75 -14.34 -4.38
N PRO A 180 3.54 -15.05 -5.51
CA PRO A 180 4.13 -16.37 -5.73
C PRO A 180 5.65 -16.37 -5.74
N ASP A 181 6.26 -17.49 -5.37
CA ASP A 181 7.72 -17.69 -5.31
C ASP A 181 8.45 -17.55 -6.65
N SER A 182 7.71 -17.66 -7.75
CA SER A 182 8.19 -17.43 -9.11
C SER A 182 8.42 -15.95 -9.44
N GLN A 183 8.03 -15.03 -8.55
CA GLN A 183 8.19 -13.59 -8.71
C GLN A 183 9.11 -13.01 -7.62
N GLU A 184 10.04 -12.13 -7.98
CA GLU A 184 11.00 -11.55 -7.03
C GLU A 184 10.33 -10.79 -5.89
N GLN A 185 9.17 -10.18 -6.17
CA GLN A 185 8.34 -9.46 -5.20
C GLN A 185 7.80 -10.39 -4.10
N CYS A 186 7.98 -11.71 -4.18
CA CYS A 186 7.69 -12.63 -3.07
C CYS A 186 8.52 -12.32 -1.81
N ARG A 187 9.66 -11.63 -1.96
CA ARG A 187 10.48 -11.17 -0.84
C ARG A 187 9.81 -10.09 0.01
N ASP A 188 8.86 -9.37 -0.57
CA ASP A 188 8.09 -8.33 0.12
C ASP A 188 6.88 -8.90 0.87
N ASN A 189 6.55 -10.18 0.70
CA ASN A 189 5.45 -10.82 1.42
C ASN A 189 5.61 -10.71 2.94
N GLY A 190 4.55 -10.30 3.62
CA GLY A 190 4.51 -10.25 5.07
C GLY A 190 3.12 -9.97 5.62
N ILE A 191 2.89 -10.41 6.84
CA ILE A 191 1.61 -10.20 7.55
C ILE A 191 1.59 -8.82 8.20
N TYR A 192 0.40 -8.23 8.38
CA TYR A 192 0.24 -6.92 9.04
C TYR A 192 1.07 -5.80 8.40
N GLN A 193 1.04 -5.70 7.08
CA GLN A 193 1.74 -4.68 6.30
C GLN A 193 1.03 -4.39 4.98
N ASP A 194 -0.28 -4.67 4.91
CA ASP A 194 -1.07 -4.42 3.72
C ASP A 194 -1.39 -2.93 3.59
N GLY A 195 -1.43 -2.47 2.36
CA GLY A 195 -1.78 -1.11 1.99
C GLY A 195 -3.27 -0.94 1.67
N ALA A 196 -3.76 0.27 1.90
CA ALA A 196 -5.13 0.69 1.59
C ALA A 196 -5.24 2.21 1.56
N LEU A 197 -6.21 2.72 0.80
CA LEU A 197 -6.55 4.13 0.74
C LEU A 197 -7.96 4.35 1.29
N PHE A 198 -8.11 5.26 2.24
CA PHE A 198 -9.41 5.68 2.76
C PHE A 198 -9.61 7.18 2.53
N ILE A 199 -10.75 7.55 1.96
CA ILE A 199 -11.22 8.93 1.83
C ILE A 199 -12.25 9.15 2.94
N LEU A 200 -11.92 10.00 3.91
CA LEU A 200 -12.79 10.28 5.06
C LEU A 200 -13.98 11.14 4.63
N ASN A 201 -15.17 10.74 5.06
CA ASN A 201 -16.41 11.49 4.89
C ASN A 201 -16.69 12.35 6.13
N SER A 202 -17.54 13.37 5.98
CA SER A 202 -17.89 14.31 7.06
C SER A 202 -18.66 13.67 8.22
N ASP A 203 -19.29 12.52 8.00
CA ASP A 203 -19.99 11.73 9.03
C ASP A 203 -19.06 10.74 9.77
N GLY A 204 -17.77 10.75 9.46
CA GLY A 204 -16.75 9.87 10.02
C GLY A 204 -16.66 8.49 9.37
N SER A 205 -17.52 8.16 8.40
CA SER A 205 -17.34 6.98 7.54
C SER A 205 -16.20 7.22 6.54
N ALA A 206 -15.83 6.20 5.78
CA ALA A 206 -14.83 6.35 4.72
C ALA A 206 -15.19 5.59 3.45
N ASN A 207 -14.85 6.15 2.29
CA ASN A 207 -14.77 5.39 1.05
C ASN A 207 -13.37 4.78 0.94
N ALA A 208 -13.27 3.46 1.00
CA ALA A 208 -12.02 2.72 0.99
C ALA A 208 -11.76 2.07 -0.36
N PHE A 209 -10.49 2.04 -0.75
CA PHE A 209 -9.98 1.40 -1.95
C PHE A 209 -8.90 0.39 -1.55
N PHE A 210 -9.07 -0.84 -2.00
CA PHE A 210 -8.18 -1.96 -1.75
C PHE A 210 -7.69 -2.52 -3.09
N PHE A 211 -6.39 -2.73 -3.19
CA PHE A 211 -5.72 -3.17 -4.42
C PHE A 211 -5.04 -4.50 -4.16
N MET A 212 -5.17 -5.45 -5.07
CA MET A 212 -4.31 -6.64 -5.10
C MET A 212 -3.86 -6.89 -6.54
N PHE A 213 -2.70 -7.51 -6.72
CA PHE A 213 -2.31 -8.02 -8.02
C PHE A 213 -2.97 -9.38 -8.26
N ALA A 214 -3.51 -9.59 -9.46
CA ALA A 214 -4.27 -10.79 -9.83
C ALA A 214 -3.46 -12.09 -9.71
N GLY A 215 -2.12 -12.01 -9.70
CA GLY A 215 -1.23 -13.15 -9.46
C GLY A 215 -1.07 -13.53 -7.98
N GLN A 216 -1.56 -12.71 -7.04
CA GLN A 216 -1.40 -12.96 -5.60
C GLN A 216 -2.40 -13.99 -5.06
N CYS A 217 -1.93 -14.85 -4.17
CA CYS A 217 -2.75 -15.81 -3.44
C CYS A 217 -3.50 -15.14 -2.29
N LEU A 218 -4.78 -15.47 -2.11
CA LEU A 218 -5.58 -15.02 -0.97
C LEU A 218 -5.49 -15.96 0.24
N GLN A 219 -4.84 -17.12 0.09
CA GLN A 219 -4.55 -18.03 1.20
C GLN A 219 -3.05 -18.03 1.46
N THR A 220 -2.65 -17.45 2.59
CA THR A 220 -1.24 -17.27 2.95
C THR A 220 -0.87 -17.92 4.30
N ASP A 221 0.39 -18.31 4.44
CA ASP A 221 0.98 -18.88 5.66
C ASP A 221 1.22 -17.80 6.73
N SER A 222 1.83 -18.13 7.86
CA SER A 222 2.18 -17.14 8.90
C SER A 222 3.23 -16.11 8.50
N ASN A 223 3.80 -16.24 7.30
CA ASN A 223 4.78 -15.33 6.74
C ASN A 223 4.22 -14.44 5.64
N GLY A 224 2.95 -14.60 5.26
CA GLY A 224 2.34 -13.89 4.13
C GLY A 224 2.63 -14.54 2.77
N ASN A 225 3.29 -15.70 2.72
CA ASN A 225 3.53 -16.44 1.48
C ASN A 225 2.32 -17.28 1.08
N CYS A 226 2.13 -17.54 -0.21
CA CYS A 226 1.13 -18.52 -0.67
C CYS A 226 1.28 -19.87 0.07
N VAL A 227 0.20 -20.47 0.58
CA VAL A 227 0.30 -21.76 1.29
C VAL A 227 0.87 -22.90 0.41
N ASN A 228 0.76 -22.79 -0.91
CA ASN A 228 1.30 -23.75 -1.88
C ASN A 228 2.57 -23.26 -2.63
N GLY A 229 3.21 -22.16 -2.19
CA GLY A 229 4.42 -21.62 -2.82
C GLY A 229 5.36 -21.03 -1.77
N VAL A 230 6.62 -21.44 -1.76
CA VAL A 230 7.60 -20.95 -0.77
C VAL A 230 8.62 -20.11 -1.51
N CYS A 231 8.66 -18.80 -1.24
CA CYS A 231 9.61 -17.87 -1.85
C CYS A 231 11.05 -18.38 -1.66
N SER A 232 11.63 -18.98 -2.71
CA SER A 232 12.87 -19.75 -2.63
C SER A 232 14.10 -18.86 -2.78
N THR A 233 14.35 -17.97 -1.83
CA THR A 233 15.68 -17.34 -1.66
C THR A 233 16.12 -17.26 -0.20
N GLN A 234 15.95 -18.36 0.55
CA GLN A 234 16.77 -18.61 1.73
C GLN A 234 17.59 -19.89 1.53
N GLN A 235 18.63 -19.81 0.71
CA GLN A 235 19.81 -20.65 0.95
C GLN A 235 20.76 -19.89 1.88
N SER A 236 20.92 -20.48 3.06
CA SER A 236 22.01 -20.35 4.03
C SER A 236 22.30 -18.99 4.68
N GLU A 237 21.64 -18.74 5.81
CA GLU A 237 22.37 -18.47 7.06
C GLU A 237 22.12 -19.64 8.02
N THR A 238 22.81 -20.76 7.77
CA THR A 238 22.93 -21.83 8.77
C THR A 238 24.35 -21.80 9.34
N ALA A 239 24.42 -21.34 10.59
CA ALA A 239 25.32 -21.81 11.63
C ALA A 239 26.81 -22.00 11.25
N ALA A 240 27.59 -20.93 11.35
CA ALA A 240 28.99 -21.07 11.75
C ALA A 240 29.01 -21.52 13.23
N THR A 241 29.22 -22.83 13.44
CA THR A 241 29.58 -23.37 14.76
C THR A 241 31.08 -23.14 14.95
N PRO A 242 31.55 -22.55 16.07
CA PRO A 242 32.98 -22.44 16.32
C PRO A 242 33.55 -23.82 16.69
N ALA A 243 34.71 -24.15 16.11
CA ALA A 243 35.61 -25.18 16.60
C ALA A 243 36.73 -24.51 17.41
#